data_AF-D0LUZ9-F1
#
_entry.id   AF-D0LUZ9-F1
#
_cell.length_a   1.000
_cell.length_b   1.000
_cell.length_c   1.000
_cell.angle_alpha   90.00
_cell.angle_beta   90.00
_cell.angle_gamma   90.00
#
_symmetry.space_group_name_H-M   'P 1'
#
loop_
_entity.id
_entity.type
_entity.pdbx_description
1 polymer ?
#
loop_
_entity_poly.entity_id
_entity_poly.type
_entity_poly.pdbx_seq_one_letter_code
_entity_poly.pdbx_strand_id
1 'polypeptide(L)'
;MSLPLDSLATIFIFLIGLPAIFLQTLAAEVRHTVLKERRQLALFTLGPIGLAFLTVAVGVYLTHPRGLLAGYINANRAEIIWLFGTTALLSVCGGTAVLLIERWRRDAVIERWRRAAATGIDINGRPLEAQLGVLVELGVQSHGGEDKNLVIAALDRLVADTQARAAYDGAQLEELVKGLEDILVSGPHTPSPANFKTGAELLERMVWESRDRPESDDLKRAIQLAGILGRAALRYEQPHDQIKFLEILAFAGEGDDLGYATWVSQAVLEIGSEAIGKNRILVAMTALDKLESLVFAHSPVRGELAHDFVGLVAHFHDQGGTCRDYGDQYLDASVFADPLPEVVAQAREACIQGARFRTGNYLTALLAELSHEPAD
;
A
#
# COMPACT_ATOMS: atom_id res chain seq x y z
N MET A 1 41.29 -36.50 -30.11
CA MET A 1 40.01 -36.51 -29.38
C MET A 1 39.16 -35.41 -29.99
N SER A 2 38.03 -35.74 -30.61
CA SER A 2 37.11 -34.70 -31.11
C SER A 2 36.53 -33.97 -29.90
N LEU A 3 36.71 -32.65 -29.85
CA LEU A 3 35.91 -31.82 -28.96
C LEU A 3 34.44 -32.20 -29.21
N PRO A 4 33.67 -32.65 -28.21
CA PRO A 4 32.26 -32.92 -28.41
C PRO A 4 31.60 -31.57 -28.66
N LEU A 5 31.50 -31.20 -29.94
CA LEU A 5 30.89 -29.97 -30.43
C LEU A 5 29.49 -29.82 -29.84
N ASP A 6 28.82 -30.95 -29.63
CA ASP A 6 27.51 -31.08 -29.00
C ASP A 6 27.48 -30.55 -27.55
N SER A 7 28.52 -30.83 -26.74
CA SER A 7 28.60 -30.32 -25.37
C SER A 7 28.81 -28.80 -25.33
N LEU A 8 29.65 -28.27 -26.24
CA LEU A 8 29.85 -26.83 -26.37
C LEU A 8 28.57 -26.13 -26.83
N ALA A 9 27.92 -26.67 -27.87
CA ALA A 9 26.65 -26.16 -28.36
C ALA A 9 25.59 -26.16 -27.25
N THR A 10 25.52 -27.22 -26.44
CA THR A 10 24.59 -27.32 -25.30
C THR A 10 24.84 -26.23 -24.26
N ILE A 11 26.11 -25.97 -23.90
CA ILE A 11 26.47 -24.91 -22.93
C ILE A 11 26.09 -23.52 -23.47
N PHE A 12 26.34 -23.24 -24.75
CA PHE A 12 25.94 -21.96 -25.36
C PHE A 12 24.43 -21.79 -25.42
N ILE A 13 23.70 -22.82 -25.83
CA ILE A 13 22.23 -22.80 -25.85
C ILE A 13 21.69 -22.54 -24.44
N PHE A 14 22.27 -23.18 -23.42
CA PHE A 14 21.88 -22.96 -22.03
C PHE A 14 22.20 -21.53 -21.56
N LEU A 15 23.38 -20.99 -21.89
CA LEU A 15 23.79 -19.64 -21.50
C LEU A 15 22.96 -18.54 -22.15
N ILE A 16 22.55 -18.74 -23.40
CA ILE A 16 21.65 -17.82 -24.10
C ILE A 16 20.21 -17.99 -23.59
N GLY A 17 19.80 -19.23 -23.31
CA GLY A 17 18.45 -19.57 -22.87
C GLY A 17 18.16 -19.14 -21.43
N LEU A 18 19.12 -19.24 -20.51
CA LEU A 18 18.92 -18.98 -19.09
C LEU A 18 18.44 -17.55 -18.80
N PRO A 19 19.00 -16.48 -19.38
CA PRO A 19 18.45 -15.15 -19.27
C PRO A 19 17.02 -14.99 -19.78
N ALA A 20 16.69 -15.66 -20.88
CA ALA A 20 15.36 -15.60 -21.46
C ALA A 20 14.34 -16.32 -20.55
N ILE A 21 14.67 -17.52 -20.09
CA ILE A 21 13.88 -18.28 -19.11
C ILE A 21 13.71 -17.44 -17.84
N PHE A 22 14.78 -16.85 -17.34
CA PHE A 22 14.75 -15.99 -16.17
C PHE A 22 13.77 -14.83 -16.34
N LEU A 23 13.89 -14.05 -17.41
CA LEU A 23 12.97 -12.95 -17.72
C LEU A 23 11.53 -13.41 -17.93
N GLN A 24 11.32 -14.64 -18.40
CA GLN A 24 9.98 -15.24 -18.54
C GLN A 24 9.40 -15.70 -17.21
N THR A 25 10.25 -16.16 -16.27
CA THR A 25 9.83 -16.61 -14.94
C THR A 25 9.59 -15.47 -13.95
N LEU A 26 10.13 -14.27 -14.22
CA LEU A 26 9.87 -13.10 -13.39
C LEU A 26 8.41 -12.65 -13.51
N ALA A 27 7.83 -12.25 -12.38
CA ALA A 27 6.52 -11.61 -12.35
C ALA A 27 6.51 -10.40 -13.31
N ALA A 28 5.38 -10.17 -14.00
CA ALA A 28 5.29 -9.19 -15.08
C ALA A 28 5.69 -7.77 -14.64
N GLU A 29 5.35 -7.42 -13.40
CA GLU A 29 5.69 -6.17 -12.72
C GLU A 29 7.20 -5.99 -12.45
N VAL A 30 7.88 -7.04 -11.96
CA VAL A 30 9.32 -7.04 -11.74
C VAL A 30 10.04 -6.95 -13.08
N ARG A 31 9.54 -7.66 -14.09
CA ARG A 31 10.09 -7.64 -15.46
C ARG A 31 10.07 -6.23 -16.06
N HIS A 32 8.99 -5.45 -15.90
CA HIS A 32 8.94 -4.07 -16.38
C HIS A 32 10.05 -3.22 -15.75
N THR A 33 10.27 -3.41 -14.46
CA THR A 33 11.29 -2.70 -13.68
C THR A 33 12.72 -3.13 -14.07
N VAL A 34 12.96 -4.42 -14.26
CA VAL A 34 14.25 -4.97 -14.74
C VAL A 34 14.60 -4.42 -16.12
N LEU A 35 13.60 -4.30 -17.01
CA LEU A 35 13.81 -3.79 -18.36
C LEU A 35 14.16 -2.29 -18.40
N LYS A 36 13.86 -1.51 -17.36
CA LYS A 36 14.38 -0.14 -17.22
C LYS A 36 15.91 -0.14 -16.95
N GLU A 37 16.45 -1.21 -16.36
CA GLU A 37 17.89 -1.37 -16.07
C GLU A 37 18.67 -2.14 -17.16
N ARG A 38 18.40 -1.84 -18.43
CA ARG A 38 18.97 -2.57 -19.60
C ARG A 38 20.47 -2.79 -19.53
N ARG A 39 21.24 -1.81 -19.03
CA ARG A 39 22.71 -1.91 -18.94
C ARG A 39 23.16 -3.00 -17.97
N GLN A 40 22.51 -3.12 -16.81
CA GLN A 40 22.85 -4.15 -15.84
C GLN A 40 22.43 -5.52 -16.36
N LEU A 41 21.21 -5.61 -16.91
CA LEU A 41 20.74 -6.84 -17.55
C LEU A 41 21.71 -7.29 -18.64
N ALA A 42 22.13 -6.39 -19.54
CA ALA A 42 23.09 -6.68 -20.59
C ALA A 42 24.44 -7.16 -20.04
N LEU A 43 24.94 -6.58 -18.94
CA LEU A 43 26.20 -7.02 -18.33
C LEU A 43 26.08 -8.46 -17.79
N PHE A 44 24.98 -8.78 -17.12
CA PHE A 44 24.75 -10.10 -16.54
C PHE A 44 24.41 -11.17 -17.58
N THR A 45 23.89 -10.80 -18.75
CA THR A 45 23.61 -11.74 -19.84
C THR A 45 24.80 -11.90 -20.78
N LEU A 46 25.39 -10.80 -21.23
CA LEU A 46 26.51 -10.83 -22.20
C LEU A 46 27.84 -11.20 -21.53
N GLY A 47 28.02 -10.93 -20.24
CA GLY A 47 29.24 -11.27 -19.50
C GLY A 47 29.56 -12.77 -19.53
N PRO A 48 28.65 -13.65 -19.05
CA PRO A 48 28.83 -15.10 -19.11
C PRO A 48 28.98 -15.64 -20.55
N ILE A 49 28.24 -15.09 -21.52
CA ILE A 49 28.37 -15.45 -22.94
C ILE A 49 29.77 -15.11 -23.47
N GLY A 50 30.26 -13.91 -23.18
CA GLY A 50 31.60 -13.47 -23.57
C GLY A 50 32.70 -14.31 -22.91
N LEU A 51 32.52 -14.66 -21.63
CA LEU A 51 33.44 -15.56 -20.92
C LEU A 51 33.45 -16.96 -21.52
N ALA A 52 32.28 -17.51 -21.87
CA ALA A 52 32.18 -18.81 -22.53
C ALA A 52 32.89 -18.81 -23.89
N PHE A 53 32.70 -17.76 -24.68
CA PHE A 53 33.39 -17.59 -25.96
C PHE A 53 34.91 -17.56 -25.78
N LEU A 54 35.40 -16.80 -24.78
CA LEU A 54 36.82 -16.74 -24.46
C LEU A 54 37.38 -18.10 -24.04
N THR A 55 36.67 -18.82 -23.17
CA THR A 55 37.07 -20.17 -22.73
C THR A 55 37.19 -21.13 -23.91
N VAL A 56 36.22 -21.13 -24.83
CA VAL A 56 36.27 -21.95 -26.04
C VAL A 56 37.41 -21.54 -26.97
N ALA A 57 37.60 -20.24 -27.21
CA ALA A 57 38.70 -19.75 -28.04
C ALA A 57 40.07 -20.18 -27.50
N VAL A 58 40.27 -20.08 -26.17
CA VAL A 58 41.47 -20.56 -25.48
C VAL A 58 41.61 -22.08 -25.63
N GLY A 59 40.53 -22.84 -25.44
CA GLY A 59 40.55 -24.30 -25.63
C GLY A 59 40.93 -24.74 -27.05
N VAL A 60 40.36 -24.09 -28.07
CA VAL A 60 40.69 -24.35 -29.48
C VAL A 60 42.15 -23.99 -29.79
N TYR A 61 42.64 -22.86 -29.27
CA TYR A 61 44.03 -22.45 -29.42
C TYR A 61 45.00 -23.45 -28.77
N LEU A 62 44.69 -23.93 -27.57
CA LEU A 62 45.52 -24.89 -26.83
C LEU A 62 45.50 -26.30 -27.43
N THR A 63 44.43 -26.68 -28.13
CA THR A 63 44.32 -27.98 -28.83
C THR A 63 45.04 -27.99 -30.17
N HIS A 64 45.31 -26.81 -30.76
CA HIS A 64 46.05 -26.64 -32.00
C HIS A 64 47.27 -25.71 -31.79
N PRO A 65 48.19 -26.03 -30.86
CA PRO A 65 49.27 -25.12 -30.51
C PRO A 65 50.21 -24.95 -31.71
N ARG A 66 50.37 -23.70 -32.18
CA ARG A 66 51.37 -23.32 -33.18
C ARG A 66 52.58 -22.69 -32.48
N GLY A 67 53.80 -22.97 -32.96
CA GLY A 67 55.03 -22.35 -32.47
C GLY A 67 55.57 -22.96 -31.15
N LEU A 68 56.22 -22.13 -30.31
CA LEU A 68 56.96 -22.54 -29.10
C LEU A 68 56.13 -23.32 -28.05
N LEU A 69 54.80 -23.20 -28.08
CA LEU A 69 53.89 -23.89 -27.17
C LEU A 69 53.70 -25.38 -27.50
N ALA A 70 54.00 -25.81 -28.73
CA ALA A 70 53.79 -27.18 -29.18
C ALA A 70 54.65 -28.21 -28.42
N GLY A 71 55.80 -27.78 -27.86
CA GLY A 71 56.67 -28.64 -27.05
C GLY A 71 56.28 -28.73 -25.56
N TYR A 72 55.47 -27.80 -25.06
CA TYR A 72 55.15 -27.70 -23.62
C TYR A 72 53.80 -28.33 -23.23
N ILE A 73 52.87 -28.41 -24.18
CA ILE A 73 51.50 -28.89 -23.95
C ILE A 73 51.36 -30.29 -24.55
N ASN A 74 51.50 -31.32 -23.69
CA ASN A 74 51.10 -32.67 -24.04
C ASN A 74 49.56 -32.80 -23.91
N ALA A 75 48.95 -33.74 -24.63
CA ALA A 75 47.50 -33.97 -24.66
C ALA A 75 46.87 -34.06 -23.25
N ASN A 76 47.52 -34.75 -22.31
CA ASN A 76 47.04 -34.87 -20.93
C ASN A 76 46.96 -33.53 -20.20
N ARG A 77 47.90 -32.60 -20.47
CA ARG A 77 47.87 -31.25 -19.86
C ARG A 77 46.76 -30.40 -20.47
N ALA A 78 46.53 -30.51 -21.78
CA ALA A 78 45.43 -29.82 -22.44
C ALA A 78 44.07 -30.29 -21.89
N GLU A 79 43.90 -31.59 -21.65
CA GLU A 79 42.67 -32.15 -21.07
C GLU A 79 42.42 -31.64 -19.65
N ILE A 80 43.45 -31.62 -18.80
CA ILE A 80 43.34 -31.08 -17.44
C ILE A 80 42.98 -29.58 -17.46
N ILE A 81 43.66 -28.78 -18.28
CA ILE A 81 43.35 -27.35 -18.44
C ILE A 81 41.91 -27.16 -18.93
N TRP A 82 41.45 -28.02 -19.84
CA TRP A 82 40.11 -27.98 -20.38
C TRP A 82 39.04 -28.32 -19.33
N LEU A 83 39.27 -29.38 -18.54
CA LEU A 83 38.40 -29.73 -17.42
C LEU A 83 38.30 -28.58 -16.42
N PHE A 84 39.42 -28.01 -15.98
CA PHE A 84 39.40 -26.87 -15.06
C PHE A 84 38.73 -25.64 -15.66
N GLY A 85 39.00 -25.33 -16.94
CA GLY A 85 38.39 -24.19 -17.63
C GLY A 85 36.87 -24.32 -17.78
N THR A 86 36.39 -25.52 -18.12
CA THR A 86 34.95 -25.79 -18.23
C THR A 86 34.26 -25.84 -16.88
N THR A 87 34.88 -26.44 -15.85
CA THR A 87 34.34 -26.41 -14.47
C THR A 87 34.27 -24.98 -13.94
N ALA A 88 35.32 -24.17 -14.11
CA ALA A 88 35.33 -22.77 -13.71
C ALA A 88 34.25 -21.96 -14.43
N LEU A 89 34.06 -22.19 -15.74
CA LEU A 89 32.99 -21.57 -16.51
C LEU A 89 31.62 -21.93 -15.96
N LEU A 90 31.35 -23.22 -15.72
CA LEU A 90 30.09 -23.68 -15.12
C LEU A 90 29.85 -23.07 -13.74
N SER A 91 30.88 -22.99 -12.89
CA SER A 91 30.78 -22.35 -11.57
C SER A 91 30.46 -20.86 -11.68
N VAL A 92 31.10 -20.12 -12.60
CA VAL A 92 30.79 -18.70 -12.82
C VAL A 92 29.37 -18.54 -13.34
N CYS A 93 28.96 -19.35 -14.32
CA CYS A 93 27.62 -19.28 -14.91
C CYS A 93 26.53 -19.62 -13.88
N GLY A 94 26.72 -20.71 -13.13
CA GLY A 94 25.82 -21.10 -12.03
C GLY A 94 25.77 -20.03 -10.95
N GLY A 95 26.92 -19.49 -10.55
CA GLY A 95 27.01 -18.37 -9.61
C GLY A 95 26.27 -17.13 -10.11
N THR A 96 26.44 -16.73 -11.37
CA THR A 96 25.72 -15.60 -11.96
C THR A 96 24.21 -15.83 -12.03
N ALA A 97 23.77 -17.06 -12.31
CA ALA A 97 22.36 -17.42 -12.33
C ALA A 97 21.76 -17.33 -10.92
N VAL A 98 22.44 -17.87 -9.90
CA VAL A 98 22.02 -17.75 -8.50
C VAL A 98 21.97 -16.29 -8.07
N LEU A 99 23.01 -15.50 -8.38
CA LEU A 99 23.03 -14.07 -8.07
C LEU A 99 21.92 -13.29 -8.77
N LEU A 100 21.56 -13.66 -10.01
CA LEU A 100 20.42 -13.06 -10.71
C LEU A 100 19.10 -13.41 -10.01
N ILE A 101 18.90 -14.68 -9.65
CA ILE A 101 17.70 -15.13 -8.93
C ILE A 101 17.57 -14.41 -7.59
N GLU A 102 18.64 -14.32 -6.82
CA GLU A 102 18.62 -13.63 -5.52
C GLU A 102 18.45 -12.12 -5.68
N ARG A 103 19.13 -11.49 -6.64
CA ARG A 103 19.09 -10.03 -6.83
C ARG A 103 17.73 -9.52 -7.29
N TRP A 104 17.03 -10.30 -8.13
CA TRP A 104 15.71 -9.95 -8.62
C TRP A 104 14.59 -10.69 -7.90
N ARG A 105 14.91 -11.31 -6.76
CA ARG A 105 13.89 -11.77 -5.81
C ARG A 105 13.07 -10.55 -5.39
N ARG A 106 11.75 -10.72 -5.30
CA ARG A 106 10.81 -9.60 -5.18
C ARG A 106 11.12 -8.69 -4.00
N ASP A 107 11.39 -9.28 -2.85
CA ASP A 107 11.84 -8.64 -1.62
C ASP A 107 13.14 -7.86 -1.79
N ALA A 108 14.13 -8.40 -2.51
CA ALA A 108 15.38 -7.69 -2.81
C ALA A 108 15.15 -6.47 -3.72
N VAL A 109 14.25 -6.59 -4.70
CA VAL A 109 13.86 -5.48 -5.60
C VAL A 109 13.13 -4.39 -4.82
N ILE A 110 12.15 -4.76 -4.00
CA ILE A 110 11.40 -3.85 -3.13
C ILE A 110 12.34 -3.11 -2.18
N GLU A 111 13.24 -3.83 -1.49
CA GLU A 111 14.19 -3.22 -0.55
C GLU A 111 15.22 -2.32 -1.27
N ARG A 112 15.56 -2.63 -2.52
CA ARG A 112 16.41 -1.75 -3.34
C ARG A 112 15.71 -0.44 -3.66
N TRP A 113 14.45 -0.48 -4.11
CA TRP A 113 13.68 0.73 -4.43
C TRP A 113 13.34 1.53 -3.19
N ARG A 114 13.02 0.86 -2.07
CA ARG A 114 12.85 1.50 -0.77
C ARG A 114 14.09 2.29 -0.37
N ARG A 115 15.27 1.66 -0.38
CA ARG A 115 16.54 2.36 -0.07
C ARG A 115 16.80 3.51 -1.02
N ALA A 116 16.52 3.34 -2.31
CA ALA A 116 16.69 4.41 -3.29
C ALA A 116 15.73 5.59 -3.01
N ALA A 117 14.47 5.32 -2.67
CA ALA A 117 13.51 6.35 -2.27
C ALA A 117 13.92 7.04 -0.95
N ALA A 118 14.44 6.28 0.02
CA ALA A 118 14.88 6.79 1.30
C ALA A 118 16.03 7.82 1.20
N THR A 119 16.85 7.79 0.13
CA THR A 119 17.89 8.81 -0.05
C THR A 119 17.35 10.24 -0.12
N GLY A 120 16.09 10.43 -0.53
CA GLY A 120 15.42 11.74 -0.53
C GLY A 120 15.06 12.22 0.87
N ILE A 121 14.81 11.29 1.80
CA ILE A 121 14.42 11.59 3.18
C ILE A 121 15.55 12.34 3.90
N ASP A 122 16.80 11.90 3.70
CA ASP A 122 17.97 12.56 4.30
C ASP A 122 18.18 13.99 3.74
N ILE A 123 17.91 14.19 2.45
CA ILE A 123 18.24 15.44 1.74
C ILE A 123 17.11 16.48 1.86
N ASN A 124 15.89 16.07 1.52
CA ASN A 124 14.72 16.95 1.39
C ASN A 124 13.64 16.67 2.42
N GLY A 125 13.79 15.62 3.22
CA GLY A 125 12.79 15.19 4.19
C GLY A 125 11.61 14.42 3.63
N ARG A 126 11.62 14.11 2.33
CA ARG A 126 10.59 13.35 1.65
C ARG A 126 11.24 12.26 0.80
N PRO A 127 10.62 11.08 0.63
CA PRO A 127 11.13 10.08 -0.29
C PRO A 127 11.30 10.64 -1.71
N LEU A 128 12.30 10.18 -2.45
CA LEU A 128 12.44 10.58 -3.85
C LEU A 128 11.25 10.05 -4.67
N GLU A 129 10.47 10.97 -5.23
CA GLU A 129 9.21 10.69 -5.93
C GLU A 129 9.37 9.68 -7.07
N ALA A 130 10.45 9.78 -7.87
CA ALA A 130 10.66 8.87 -8.99
C ALA A 130 10.85 7.41 -8.53
N GLN A 131 11.58 7.19 -7.43
CA GLN A 131 11.83 5.86 -6.88
C GLN A 131 10.63 5.34 -6.09
N LEU A 132 9.95 6.22 -5.34
CA LEU A 132 8.70 5.90 -4.66
C LEU A 132 7.62 5.50 -5.68
N GLY A 133 7.50 6.22 -6.79
CA GLY A 133 6.56 5.90 -7.87
C GLY A 133 6.77 4.51 -8.46
N VAL A 134 8.03 4.05 -8.60
CA VAL A 134 8.31 2.66 -9.02
C VAL A 134 7.90 1.65 -7.95
N LEU A 135 8.12 1.95 -6.67
CA LEU A 135 7.70 1.09 -5.57
C LEU A 135 6.17 0.98 -5.50
N VAL A 136 5.46 2.09 -5.69
CA VAL A 136 3.99 2.14 -5.77
C VAL A 136 3.49 1.38 -6.99
N GLU A 137 4.11 1.58 -8.17
CA GLU A 137 3.79 0.83 -9.40
C GLU A 137 3.88 -0.68 -9.16
N LEU A 138 4.93 -1.15 -8.48
CA LEU A 138 5.04 -2.56 -8.09
C LEU A 138 3.88 -3.00 -7.19
N GLY A 139 3.51 -2.22 -6.18
CA GLY A 139 2.39 -2.54 -5.28
C GLY A 139 1.02 -2.55 -5.98
N VAL A 140 0.81 -1.64 -6.93
CA VAL A 140 -0.41 -1.54 -7.75
C VAL A 140 -0.56 -2.78 -8.64
N GLN A 141 0.51 -3.20 -9.29
CA GLN A 141 0.52 -4.39 -10.16
C GLN A 141 0.54 -5.72 -9.39
N SER A 142 0.84 -5.66 -8.08
CA SER A 142 0.87 -6.85 -7.22
C SER A 142 -0.52 -7.45 -7.08
N HIS A 143 -0.61 -8.78 -7.21
CA HIS A 143 -1.79 -9.50 -6.76
C HIS A 143 -1.92 -9.37 -5.23
N GLY A 144 -3.15 -9.48 -4.71
CA GLY A 144 -3.38 -9.47 -3.27
C GLY A 144 -2.59 -10.58 -2.54
N GLY A 145 -2.32 -10.38 -1.25
CA GLY A 145 -1.55 -11.32 -0.43
C GLY A 145 -0.14 -10.83 -0.08
N GLU A 146 0.80 -11.78 0.09
CA GLU A 146 2.14 -11.51 0.63
C GLU A 146 2.96 -10.51 -0.21
N ASP A 147 2.88 -10.63 -1.53
CA ASP A 147 3.60 -9.78 -2.47
C ASP A 147 3.26 -8.29 -2.34
N LYS A 148 1.97 -7.97 -2.17
CA LYS A 148 1.50 -6.61 -1.91
C LYS A 148 1.88 -6.15 -0.49
N ASN A 149 1.85 -7.06 0.49
CA ASN A 149 2.28 -6.76 1.87
C ASN A 149 3.76 -6.37 1.96
N LEU A 150 4.63 -6.96 1.15
CA LEU A 150 6.04 -6.55 1.11
C LEU A 150 6.20 -5.09 0.68
N VAL A 151 5.37 -4.62 -0.25
CA VAL A 151 5.40 -3.21 -0.70
C VAL A 151 4.82 -2.30 0.38
N ILE A 152 3.70 -2.67 1.01
CA ILE A 152 3.11 -1.89 2.11
C ILE A 152 4.10 -1.80 3.29
N ALA A 153 4.78 -2.89 3.64
CA ALA A 153 5.82 -2.89 4.67
C ALA A 153 7.04 -2.02 4.29
N ALA A 154 7.35 -1.90 2.99
CA ALA A 154 8.39 -0.98 2.54
C ALA A 154 7.94 0.49 2.66
N LEU A 155 6.66 0.80 2.39
CA LEU A 155 6.09 2.13 2.66
C LEU A 155 6.11 2.44 4.15
N ASP A 156 5.73 1.48 5.01
CA ASP A 156 5.77 1.63 6.47
C ASP A 156 7.15 2.02 6.98
N ARG A 157 8.21 1.41 6.43
CA ARG A 157 9.59 1.80 6.75
C ARG A 157 9.93 3.22 6.28
N LEU A 158 9.48 3.63 5.09
CA LEU A 158 9.71 5.00 4.60
C LEU A 158 8.97 6.04 5.45
N VAL A 159 7.78 5.70 5.95
CA VAL A 159 7.01 6.52 6.90
C VAL A 159 7.79 6.65 8.20
N ALA A 160 8.23 5.54 8.78
CA ALA A 160 9.03 5.55 10.00
C ALA A 160 10.34 6.34 9.83
N ASP A 161 11.07 6.13 8.72
CA ASP A 161 12.29 6.86 8.39
C ASP A 161 12.02 8.38 8.25
N THR A 162 10.87 8.77 7.69
CA THR A 162 10.47 10.18 7.54
C THR A 162 10.10 10.81 8.89
N GLN A 163 9.29 10.13 9.69
CA GLN A 163 8.79 10.62 10.99
C GLN A 163 9.89 10.67 12.06
N ALA A 164 10.88 9.78 11.99
CA ALA A 164 12.02 9.75 12.90
C ALA A 164 12.97 10.95 12.76
N ARG A 165 12.82 11.76 11.71
CA ARG A 165 13.63 12.97 11.52
C ARG A 165 13.27 14.03 12.54
N ALA A 166 14.29 14.61 13.18
CA ALA A 166 14.12 15.74 14.08
C ALA A 166 13.48 16.98 13.41
N ALA A 167 13.60 17.11 12.09
CA ALA A 167 13.03 18.19 11.30
C ALA A 167 11.70 17.80 10.62
N TYR A 168 11.08 16.68 11.00
CA TYR A 168 9.74 16.32 10.53
C TYR A 168 8.72 17.30 11.15
N ASP A 169 7.93 17.99 10.32
CA ASP A 169 6.95 19.00 10.76
C ASP A 169 5.49 18.54 10.57
N GLY A 170 5.26 17.39 9.94
CA GLY A 170 3.91 16.86 9.71
C GLY A 170 3.34 17.20 8.33
N ALA A 171 4.18 17.49 7.33
CA ALA A 171 3.74 17.73 5.96
C ALA A 171 4.57 16.96 4.91
N GLN A 172 5.20 15.85 5.27
CA GLN A 172 6.13 15.10 4.42
C GLN A 172 5.61 13.74 3.93
N LEU A 173 4.47 13.27 4.44
CA LEU A 173 3.93 11.94 4.13
C LEU A 173 2.95 11.91 2.95
N GLU A 174 2.67 13.05 2.30
CA GLU A 174 1.71 13.17 1.19
C GLU A 174 1.84 12.08 0.11
N GLU A 175 3.04 11.90 -0.46
CA GLU A 175 3.27 10.91 -1.52
C GLU A 175 3.19 9.47 -1.01
N LEU A 176 3.49 9.24 0.27
CA LEU A 176 3.38 7.91 0.90
C LEU A 176 1.92 7.53 1.16
N VAL A 177 1.12 8.50 1.62
CA VAL A 177 -0.34 8.35 1.79
C VAL A 177 -1.00 8.05 0.45
N LYS A 178 -0.72 8.87 -0.57
CA LYS A 178 -1.25 8.64 -1.92
C LYS A 178 -0.80 7.30 -2.51
N GLY A 179 0.47 6.93 -2.31
CA GLY A 179 0.99 5.64 -2.73
C GLY A 179 0.27 4.45 -2.07
N LEU A 180 -0.07 4.56 -0.77
CA LEU A 180 -0.84 3.52 -0.07
C LEU A 180 -2.27 3.42 -0.59
N GLU A 181 -2.93 4.55 -0.86
CA GLU A 181 -4.25 4.60 -1.49
C GLU A 181 -4.23 3.88 -2.85
N ASP A 182 -3.28 4.21 -3.71
CA ASP A 182 -3.17 3.63 -5.04
C ASP A 182 -2.99 2.10 -5.00
N ILE A 183 -2.20 1.60 -4.05
CA ILE A 183 -1.95 0.17 -3.88
C ILE A 183 -3.21 -0.59 -3.43
N LEU A 184 -4.05 0.01 -2.58
CA LEU A 184 -5.19 -0.67 -1.95
C LEU A 184 -6.54 -0.39 -2.62
N VAL A 185 -6.66 0.71 -3.36
CA VAL A 185 -7.95 1.18 -3.90
C VAL A 185 -7.90 1.30 -5.42
N SER A 186 -6.89 1.99 -5.97
CA SER A 186 -6.83 2.34 -7.40
C SER A 186 -6.30 1.22 -8.31
N GLY A 187 -5.73 0.16 -7.75
CA GLY A 187 -5.06 -0.89 -8.53
C GLY A 187 -6.01 -1.84 -9.29
N PRO A 188 -5.52 -2.47 -10.38
CA PRO A 188 -6.30 -3.41 -11.19
C PRO A 188 -6.63 -4.71 -10.46
N HIS A 189 -5.86 -5.05 -9.43
CA HIS A 189 -6.04 -6.26 -8.64
C HIS A 189 -6.65 -5.94 -7.28
N THR A 190 -7.73 -6.63 -6.95
CA THR A 190 -8.37 -6.55 -5.63
C THR A 190 -7.38 -7.00 -4.55
N PRO A 191 -7.05 -6.15 -3.55
CA PRO A 191 -6.25 -6.55 -2.40
C PRO A 191 -6.93 -7.65 -1.58
N SER A 192 -6.20 -8.29 -0.68
CA SER A 192 -6.75 -9.23 0.30
C SER A 192 -7.08 -8.51 1.63
N PRO A 193 -7.91 -9.11 2.51
CA PRO A 193 -8.13 -8.58 3.86
C PRO A 193 -6.82 -8.37 4.64
N ALA A 194 -5.85 -9.28 4.50
CA ALA A 194 -4.53 -9.14 5.10
C ALA A 194 -3.78 -7.89 4.61
N ASN A 195 -3.98 -7.47 3.35
CA ASN A 195 -3.40 -6.22 2.85
C ASN A 195 -4.03 -4.99 3.51
N PHE A 196 -5.35 -5.00 3.71
CA PHE A 196 -6.04 -3.92 4.43
C PHE A 196 -5.61 -3.83 5.89
N LYS A 197 -5.45 -4.98 6.56
CA LYS A 197 -4.91 -5.03 7.93
C LYS A 197 -3.53 -4.40 8.03
N THR A 198 -2.59 -4.77 7.15
CA THR A 198 -1.24 -4.17 7.15
C THR A 198 -1.29 -2.68 6.80
N GLY A 199 -2.20 -2.25 5.90
CA GLY A 199 -2.43 -0.84 5.61
C GLY A 199 -2.98 -0.06 6.82
N ALA A 200 -3.88 -0.67 7.60
CA ALA A 200 -4.42 -0.10 8.83
C ALA A 200 -3.34 0.04 9.90
N GLU A 201 -2.48 -0.97 10.09
CA GLU A 201 -1.34 -0.90 11.03
C GLU A 201 -0.36 0.22 10.68
N LEU A 202 -0.12 0.47 9.39
CA LEU A 202 0.69 1.59 8.91
C LEU A 202 0.00 2.93 9.20
N LEU A 203 -1.31 3.06 8.92
CA LEU A 203 -2.08 4.27 9.20
C LEU A 203 -2.17 4.59 10.69
N GLU A 204 -2.37 3.57 11.53
CA GLU A 204 -2.39 3.71 12.98
C GLU A 204 -1.10 4.37 13.47
N ARG A 205 0.05 3.94 12.94
CA ARG A 205 1.35 4.56 13.26
C ARG A 205 1.46 5.99 12.75
N MET A 206 1.02 6.26 11.51
CA MET A 206 1.01 7.62 10.96
C MET A 206 0.22 8.58 11.86
N VAL A 207 -0.96 8.16 12.29
CA VAL A 207 -1.84 8.92 13.18
C VAL A 207 -1.18 9.10 14.55
N TRP A 208 -0.68 8.02 15.16
CA TRP A 208 -0.01 8.05 16.47
C TRP A 208 1.11 9.08 16.53
N GLU A 209 2.05 9.02 15.58
CA GLU A 209 3.22 9.90 15.55
C GLU A 209 2.91 11.35 15.12
N SER A 210 1.74 11.57 14.49
CA SER A 210 1.31 12.89 14.01
C SER A 210 0.29 13.57 14.92
N ARG A 211 -0.29 12.86 15.89
CA ARG A 211 -1.36 13.37 16.77
C ARG A 211 -0.94 14.54 17.64
N ASP A 212 0.27 14.51 18.18
CA ASP A 212 0.77 15.56 19.07
C ASP A 212 1.19 16.86 18.33
N ARG A 213 0.77 16.99 17.06
CA ARG A 213 1.16 18.07 16.16
C ARG A 213 -0.11 18.74 15.61
N PRO A 214 -0.56 19.83 16.25
CA PRO A 214 -1.87 20.43 15.98
C PRO A 214 -2.05 21.00 14.57
N GLU A 215 -0.98 21.19 13.79
CA GLU A 215 -1.03 21.68 12.40
C GLU A 215 -0.54 20.63 11.37
N SER A 216 -0.60 19.34 11.72
CA SER A 216 -0.10 18.27 10.86
C SER A 216 -1.04 18.00 9.68
N ASP A 217 -0.65 18.46 8.49
CA ASP A 217 -1.34 18.08 7.26
C ASP A 217 -1.29 16.55 7.02
N ASP A 218 -0.25 15.88 7.52
CA ASP A 218 -0.10 14.42 7.44
C ASP A 218 -1.14 13.70 8.30
N LEU A 219 -1.50 14.23 9.47
CA LEU A 219 -2.60 13.70 10.29
C LEU A 219 -3.93 13.82 9.53
N LYS A 220 -4.20 14.98 8.94
CA LYS A 220 -5.39 15.20 8.12
C LYS A 220 -5.46 14.22 6.95
N ARG A 221 -4.36 14.03 6.23
CA ARG A 221 -4.27 13.07 5.11
C ARG A 221 -4.45 11.62 5.59
N ALA A 222 -3.89 11.26 6.75
CA ALA A 222 -4.07 9.94 7.33
C ALA A 222 -5.54 9.67 7.74
N ILE A 223 -6.24 10.65 8.31
CA ILE A 223 -7.68 10.58 8.62
C ILE A 223 -8.49 10.38 7.33
N GLN A 224 -8.22 11.18 6.29
CA GLN A 224 -8.90 11.04 5.00
C GLN A 224 -8.66 9.66 4.38
N LEU A 225 -7.42 9.18 4.39
CA LEU A 225 -7.08 7.86 3.88
C LEU A 225 -7.74 6.74 4.71
N ALA A 226 -7.81 6.87 6.04
CA ALA A 226 -8.52 5.92 6.89
C ALA A 226 -10.01 5.84 6.54
N GLY A 227 -10.65 6.98 6.23
CA GLY A 227 -12.03 7.03 5.71
C GLY A 227 -12.20 6.31 4.36
N ILE A 228 -11.28 6.53 3.43
CA ILE A 228 -11.27 5.89 2.11
C ILE A 228 -11.05 4.37 2.25
N LEU A 229 -10.03 3.95 2.99
CA LEU A 229 -9.72 2.53 3.17
C LEU A 229 -10.79 1.81 3.99
N GLY A 230 -11.37 2.46 5.00
CA GLY A 230 -12.48 1.91 5.78
C GLY A 230 -13.69 1.57 4.92
N ARG A 231 -14.09 2.49 4.03
CA ARG A 231 -15.14 2.22 3.03
C ARG A 231 -14.77 1.13 2.05
N ALA A 232 -13.55 1.18 1.51
CA ALA A 232 -13.06 0.16 0.59
C ALA A 232 -13.02 -1.24 1.23
N ALA A 233 -12.76 -1.34 2.53
CA ALA A 233 -12.73 -2.58 3.30
C ALA A 233 -14.13 -3.21 3.49
N LEU A 234 -15.22 -2.44 3.37
CA LEU A 234 -16.59 -2.96 3.50
C LEU A 234 -16.98 -3.98 2.43
N ARG A 235 -16.18 -4.12 1.36
CA ARG A 235 -16.37 -5.18 0.35
C ARG A 235 -16.11 -6.59 0.88
N TYR A 236 -15.35 -6.72 1.96
CA TYR A 236 -15.06 -8.01 2.59
C TYR A 236 -16.12 -8.34 3.64
N GLU A 237 -16.20 -9.61 4.02
CA GLU A 237 -17.18 -10.08 5.02
C GLU A 237 -16.70 -9.92 6.46
N GLN A 238 -15.38 -9.89 6.69
CA GLN A 238 -14.80 -9.90 8.03
C GLN A 238 -14.92 -8.51 8.68
N PRO A 239 -15.71 -8.33 9.76
CA PRO A 239 -15.95 -7.02 10.37
C PRO A 239 -14.72 -6.48 11.12
N HIS A 240 -13.86 -7.36 11.64
CA HIS A 240 -12.73 -6.97 12.48
C HIS A 240 -11.75 -6.03 11.76
N ASP A 241 -11.46 -6.29 10.49
CA ASP A 241 -10.56 -5.45 9.70
C ASP A 241 -11.21 -4.09 9.35
N GLN A 242 -12.54 -4.04 9.29
CA GLN A 242 -13.32 -2.81 9.00
C GLN A 242 -13.38 -1.91 10.24
N ILE A 243 -13.60 -2.50 11.41
CA ILE A 243 -13.65 -1.81 12.70
C ILE A 243 -12.31 -1.14 13.02
N LYS A 244 -11.18 -1.76 12.63
CA LYS A 244 -9.85 -1.17 12.87
C LYS A 244 -9.68 0.25 12.30
N PHE A 245 -10.30 0.55 11.16
CA PHE A 245 -10.27 1.92 10.61
C PHE A 245 -11.07 2.90 11.46
N LEU A 246 -12.21 2.47 12.04
CA LEU A 246 -12.99 3.27 12.98
C LEU A 246 -12.22 3.52 14.29
N GLU A 247 -11.46 2.52 14.77
CA GLU A 247 -10.60 2.67 15.94
C GLU A 247 -9.48 3.69 15.70
N ILE A 248 -8.84 3.64 14.53
CA ILE A 248 -7.80 4.62 14.13
C ILE A 248 -8.40 6.03 14.06
N LEU A 249 -9.59 6.17 13.47
CA LEU A 249 -10.29 7.44 13.38
C LEU A 249 -10.69 7.98 14.76
N ALA A 250 -11.23 7.13 15.63
CA ALA A 250 -11.58 7.51 16.99
C ALA A 250 -10.33 7.99 17.75
N PHE A 251 -9.23 7.26 17.65
CA PHE A 251 -7.95 7.65 18.25
C PHE A 251 -7.41 8.98 17.70
N ALA A 252 -7.58 9.24 16.40
CA ALA A 252 -7.20 10.52 15.77
C ALA A 252 -8.04 11.70 16.28
N GLY A 253 -9.31 11.44 16.64
CA GLY A 253 -10.25 12.44 17.16
C GLY A 253 -10.19 12.64 18.67
N GLU A 254 -9.38 11.86 19.40
CA GLU A 254 -9.12 12.09 20.82
C GLU A 254 -8.24 13.35 20.97
N GLY A 255 -8.85 14.51 21.15
CA GLY A 255 -8.17 15.76 21.39
C GLY A 255 -9.15 16.92 21.45
N ASP A 256 -8.72 18.05 21.99
CA ASP A 256 -9.57 19.24 22.15
C ASP A 256 -9.72 20.07 20.84
N ASP A 257 -9.06 19.63 19.76
CA ASP A 257 -9.08 20.33 18.48
C ASP A 257 -10.30 19.93 17.64
N LEU A 258 -11.31 20.81 17.67
CA LEU A 258 -12.55 20.69 16.91
C LEU A 258 -12.32 20.52 15.39
N GLY A 259 -11.20 21.02 14.86
CA GLY A 259 -10.83 20.88 13.46
C GLY A 259 -10.66 19.41 13.08
N TYR A 260 -9.88 18.65 13.85
CA TYR A 260 -9.70 17.20 13.61
C TYR A 260 -10.96 16.40 13.89
N ALA A 261 -11.70 16.76 14.95
CA ALA A 261 -12.97 16.11 15.28
C ALA A 261 -13.95 16.13 14.09
N THR A 262 -13.95 17.22 13.32
CA THR A 262 -14.78 17.38 12.12
C THR A 262 -14.33 16.49 10.95
N TRP A 263 -13.03 16.39 10.69
CA TRP A 263 -12.51 15.46 9.66
C TRP A 263 -12.79 13.99 10.02
N VAL A 264 -12.65 13.67 11.30
CA VAL A 264 -12.95 12.34 11.84
C VAL A 264 -14.44 12.06 11.73
N SER A 265 -15.32 13.00 12.10
CA SER A 265 -16.76 12.79 12.05
C SER A 265 -17.25 12.52 10.64
N GLN A 266 -16.74 13.26 9.66
CA GLN A 266 -17.05 13.04 8.26
C GLN A 266 -16.61 11.63 7.83
N ALA A 267 -15.38 11.23 8.14
CA ALA A 267 -14.86 9.92 7.76
C ALA A 267 -15.67 8.77 8.40
N VAL A 268 -16.05 8.92 9.67
CA VAL A 268 -16.86 7.93 10.40
C VAL A 268 -18.29 7.87 9.84
N LEU A 269 -18.93 9.00 9.53
CA LEU A 269 -20.22 9.04 8.84
C LEU A 269 -20.17 8.31 7.50
N GLU A 270 -19.14 8.58 6.70
CA GLU A 270 -18.98 7.98 5.38
C GLU A 270 -18.83 6.45 5.47
N ILE A 271 -18.03 5.94 6.42
CA ILE A 271 -17.91 4.50 6.68
C ILE A 271 -19.25 3.92 7.19
N GLY A 272 -19.87 4.57 8.17
CA GLY A 272 -21.10 4.08 8.81
C GLY A 272 -22.29 4.01 7.86
N SER A 273 -22.51 5.06 7.08
CA SER A 273 -23.60 5.12 6.10
C SER A 273 -23.42 4.09 4.97
N GLU A 274 -22.19 3.88 4.50
CA GLU A 274 -21.91 2.83 3.51
C GLU A 274 -22.05 1.42 4.12
N ALA A 275 -21.65 1.24 5.38
CA ALA A 275 -21.82 -0.02 6.11
C ALA A 275 -23.31 -0.39 6.23
N ILE A 276 -24.19 0.55 6.55
CA ILE A 276 -25.65 0.36 6.54
C ILE A 276 -26.11 -0.08 5.15
N GLY A 277 -25.71 0.65 4.10
CA GLY A 277 -26.06 0.31 2.72
C GLY A 277 -25.60 -1.08 2.27
N LYS A 278 -24.53 -1.62 2.87
CA LYS A 278 -24.00 -2.97 2.61
C LYS A 278 -24.45 -4.02 3.63
N ASN A 279 -25.41 -3.70 4.49
CA ASN A 279 -25.89 -4.56 5.59
C ASN A 279 -24.77 -5.06 6.52
N ARG A 280 -23.77 -4.21 6.79
CA ARG A 280 -22.69 -4.44 7.75
C ARG A 280 -23.03 -3.76 9.08
N ILE A 281 -24.14 -4.18 9.68
CA ILE A 281 -24.76 -3.48 10.82
C ILE A 281 -23.81 -3.31 12.01
N LEU A 282 -22.98 -4.32 12.32
CA LEU A 282 -21.99 -4.19 13.42
C LEU A 282 -21.01 -3.04 13.19
N VAL A 283 -20.54 -2.84 11.97
CA VAL A 283 -19.62 -1.73 11.65
C VAL A 283 -20.33 -0.39 11.71
N ALA A 284 -21.57 -0.33 11.25
CA ALA A 284 -22.40 0.87 11.36
C ALA A 284 -22.66 1.26 12.83
N MET A 285 -22.94 0.28 13.69
CA MET A 285 -23.16 0.52 15.12
C MET A 285 -21.88 1.03 15.78
N THR A 286 -20.72 0.43 15.45
CA THR A 286 -19.43 0.94 15.93
C THR A 286 -19.16 2.36 15.43
N ALA A 287 -19.51 2.70 14.18
CA ALA A 287 -19.37 4.05 13.68
C ALA A 287 -20.24 5.05 14.47
N LEU A 288 -21.47 4.68 14.80
CA LEU A 288 -22.36 5.51 15.61
C LEU A 288 -21.83 5.72 17.03
N ASP A 289 -21.36 4.65 17.69
CA ASP A 289 -20.70 4.70 19.01
C ASP A 289 -19.48 5.63 19.01
N LYS A 290 -18.67 5.61 17.93
CA LYS A 290 -17.51 6.53 17.80
C LYS A 290 -17.91 7.97 17.56
N LEU A 291 -18.94 8.24 16.75
CA LEU A 291 -19.46 9.60 16.60
C LEU A 291 -20.06 10.13 17.90
N GLU A 292 -20.82 9.29 18.61
CA GLU A 292 -21.41 9.66 19.90
C GLU A 292 -20.31 10.04 20.91
N SER A 293 -19.27 9.22 21.03
CA SER A 293 -18.12 9.50 21.88
C SER A 293 -17.46 10.85 21.54
N LEU A 294 -17.32 11.17 20.24
CA LEU A 294 -16.78 12.46 19.79
C LEU A 294 -17.72 13.63 20.11
N VAL A 295 -19.03 13.45 19.95
CA VAL A 295 -20.05 14.45 20.28
C VAL A 295 -20.05 14.75 21.77
N PHE A 296 -20.00 13.73 22.63
CA PHE A 296 -19.94 13.94 24.08
C PHE A 296 -18.68 14.67 24.53
N ALA A 297 -17.53 14.37 23.91
CA ALA A 297 -16.28 15.07 24.20
C ALA A 297 -16.34 16.57 23.86
N HIS A 298 -17.19 16.97 22.91
CA HIS A 298 -17.32 18.34 22.41
C HIS A 298 -18.69 18.96 22.72
N SER A 299 -19.42 18.43 23.70
CA SER A 299 -20.75 18.92 24.07
C SER A 299 -20.67 20.26 24.82
N PRO A 300 -21.55 21.25 24.52
CA PRO A 300 -22.62 21.19 23.52
C PRO A 300 -22.09 21.34 22.10
N VAL A 301 -22.51 20.43 21.22
CA VAL A 301 -21.97 20.33 19.85
C VAL A 301 -22.70 21.27 18.87
N ARG A 302 -21.96 21.76 17.86
CA ARG A 302 -22.45 22.61 16.76
C ARG A 302 -21.81 22.23 15.43
N GLY A 303 -22.40 22.72 14.34
CA GLY A 303 -21.79 22.69 13.01
C GLY A 303 -21.62 21.27 12.45
N GLU A 304 -20.53 21.06 11.71
CA GLU A 304 -20.29 19.84 10.93
C GLU A 304 -20.32 18.55 11.78
N LEU A 305 -19.73 18.56 12.99
CA LEU A 305 -19.79 17.40 13.89
C LEU A 305 -21.23 17.03 14.28
N ALA A 306 -22.06 18.03 14.60
CA ALA A 306 -23.49 17.82 14.88
C ALA A 306 -24.22 17.28 13.65
N HIS A 307 -23.93 17.84 12.47
CA HIS A 307 -24.53 17.44 11.20
C HIS A 307 -24.17 16.00 10.82
N ASP A 308 -22.92 15.60 10.98
CA ASP A 308 -22.47 14.26 10.64
C ASP A 308 -23.09 13.22 11.59
N PHE A 309 -23.21 13.54 12.89
CA PHE A 309 -23.84 12.68 13.87
C PHE A 309 -25.33 12.45 13.57
N VAL A 310 -26.13 13.51 13.44
CA VAL A 310 -27.56 13.36 13.09
C VAL A 310 -27.74 12.76 11.69
N GLY A 311 -26.78 13.01 10.80
CA GLY A 311 -26.70 12.37 9.49
C GLY A 311 -26.64 10.86 9.61
N LEU A 312 -25.75 10.30 10.43
CA LEU A 312 -25.65 8.85 10.61
C LEU A 312 -26.88 8.28 11.32
N VAL A 313 -27.41 8.97 12.33
CA VAL A 313 -28.67 8.56 13.00
C VAL A 313 -29.82 8.46 11.99
N ALA A 314 -29.93 9.42 11.07
CA ALA A 314 -30.95 9.37 10.03
C ALA A 314 -30.83 8.13 9.10
N HIS A 315 -29.60 7.63 8.85
CA HIS A 315 -29.44 6.36 8.12
C HIS A 315 -29.97 5.16 8.90
N PHE A 316 -29.75 5.11 10.22
CA PHE A 316 -30.33 4.06 11.08
C PHE A 316 -31.86 4.13 11.10
N HIS A 317 -32.38 5.35 11.20
CA HIS A 317 -33.81 5.62 11.22
C HIS A 317 -34.50 5.16 9.92
N ASP A 318 -33.91 5.44 8.75
CA ASP A 318 -34.44 5.01 7.44
C ASP A 318 -34.49 3.48 7.26
N GLN A 319 -33.59 2.72 7.91
CA GLN A 319 -33.64 1.25 7.84
C GLN A 319 -34.88 0.65 8.52
N GLY A 320 -35.50 1.38 9.47
CA GLY A 320 -36.65 0.90 10.23
C GLY A 320 -36.32 -0.24 11.21
N GLY A 321 -37.38 -0.78 11.82
CA GLY A 321 -37.30 -1.89 12.77
C GLY A 321 -36.29 -1.65 13.90
N THR A 322 -35.53 -2.68 14.26
CA THR A 322 -34.54 -2.60 15.34
C THR A 322 -33.36 -1.68 15.04
N CYS A 323 -33.09 -1.36 13.76
CA CYS A 323 -32.06 -0.40 13.41
C CYS A 323 -32.51 1.04 13.75
N ARG A 324 -33.77 1.35 13.46
CA ARG A 324 -34.38 2.62 13.86
C ARG A 324 -34.42 2.75 15.38
N ASP A 325 -34.91 1.73 16.09
CA ASP A 325 -34.96 1.74 17.56
C ASP A 325 -33.58 1.96 18.20
N TYR A 326 -32.51 1.45 17.56
CA TYR A 326 -31.14 1.68 18.01
C TYR A 326 -30.70 3.12 17.75
N GLY A 327 -30.92 3.67 16.56
CA GLY A 327 -30.56 5.05 16.21
C GLY A 327 -31.31 6.10 17.03
N ASP A 328 -32.59 5.89 17.28
CA ASP A 328 -33.46 6.83 17.99
C ASP A 328 -33.02 7.05 19.45
N GLN A 329 -32.29 6.10 20.05
CA GLN A 329 -31.70 6.24 21.39
C GLN A 329 -30.66 7.36 21.48
N TYR A 330 -30.09 7.77 20.35
CA TYR A 330 -29.02 8.77 20.28
C TYR A 330 -29.53 10.18 19.96
N LEU A 331 -30.84 10.38 19.83
CA LEU A 331 -31.49 11.69 19.60
C LEU A 331 -31.71 12.46 20.90
N ASP A 332 -30.73 12.49 21.81
CA ASP A 332 -30.81 13.30 23.02
C ASP A 332 -30.60 14.78 22.69
N ALA A 333 -31.61 15.62 22.91
CA ALA A 333 -31.51 17.06 22.69
C ALA A 333 -30.46 17.76 23.59
N SER A 334 -30.04 17.13 24.69
CA SER A 334 -29.14 17.73 25.68
C SER A 334 -27.69 17.89 25.18
N VAL A 335 -27.28 17.14 24.16
CA VAL A 335 -25.91 17.17 23.61
C VAL A 335 -25.69 18.29 22.59
N PHE A 336 -26.78 18.85 22.04
CA PHE A 336 -26.73 19.88 21.01
C PHE A 336 -26.85 21.27 21.61
N ALA A 337 -26.17 22.25 21.00
CA ALA A 337 -26.31 23.64 21.44
C ALA A 337 -27.61 24.31 20.97
N ASP A 338 -28.21 23.79 19.89
CA ASP A 338 -29.44 24.28 19.27
C ASP A 338 -30.52 23.19 19.34
N PRO A 339 -31.82 23.53 19.26
CA PRO A 339 -32.90 22.55 19.31
C PRO A 339 -32.74 21.48 18.23
N LEU A 340 -32.98 20.21 18.58
CA LEU A 340 -32.76 19.06 17.67
C LEU A 340 -33.42 19.25 16.28
N PRO A 341 -34.68 19.71 16.13
CA PRO A 341 -35.27 19.94 14.80
C PRO A 341 -34.50 20.97 13.96
N GLU A 342 -33.93 22.00 14.60
CA GLU A 342 -33.11 23.00 13.92
C GLU A 342 -31.78 22.41 13.47
N VAL A 343 -31.12 21.62 14.32
CA VAL A 343 -29.88 20.90 13.97
C VAL A 343 -30.10 19.96 12.79
N VAL A 344 -31.19 19.19 12.78
CA VAL A 344 -31.54 18.29 11.68
C VAL A 344 -31.81 19.07 10.38
N ALA A 345 -32.47 20.23 10.47
CA ALA A 345 -32.71 21.09 9.31
C ALA A 345 -31.42 21.70 8.74
N GLN A 346 -30.50 22.14 9.60
CA GLN A 346 -29.17 22.64 9.19
C GLN A 346 -28.32 21.53 8.58
N ALA A 347 -28.30 20.34 9.19
CA ALA A 347 -27.60 19.16 8.69
C ALA A 347 -28.11 18.75 7.31
N ARG A 348 -29.43 18.81 7.08
CA ARG A 348 -30.04 18.54 5.77
C ARG A 348 -29.51 19.49 4.71
N GLU A 349 -29.50 20.78 5.00
CA GLU A 349 -29.02 21.80 4.07
C GLU A 349 -27.53 21.60 3.75
N ALA A 350 -26.70 21.37 4.78
CA ALA A 350 -25.29 21.07 4.61
C ALA A 350 -25.06 19.82 3.74
N CYS A 351 -25.83 18.75 3.95
CA CYS A 351 -25.75 17.54 3.13
C CYS A 351 -26.14 17.80 1.67
N ILE A 352 -27.18 18.59 1.40
CA ILE A 352 -27.61 18.93 0.04
C ILE A 352 -26.53 19.76 -0.67
N GLN A 353 -25.98 20.76 0.01
CA GLN A 353 -24.90 21.59 -0.53
C GLN A 353 -23.62 20.77 -0.80
N GLY A 354 -23.32 19.81 0.06
CA GLY A 354 -22.22 18.86 -0.10
C GLY A 354 -22.51 17.70 -1.06
N ALA A 355 -23.61 17.73 -1.82
CA ALA A 355 -24.06 16.68 -2.74
C ALA A 355 -24.28 15.29 -2.09
N ARG A 356 -24.45 15.22 -0.76
CA ARG A 356 -24.82 14.01 0.00
C ARG A 356 -26.35 13.84 0.01
N PHE A 357 -26.96 13.81 -1.17
CA PHE A 357 -28.43 13.84 -1.32
C PHE A 357 -29.15 12.71 -0.60
N ARG A 358 -28.57 11.51 -0.52
CA ARG A 358 -29.16 10.37 0.19
C ARG A 358 -29.34 10.67 1.68
N THR A 359 -28.27 11.14 2.34
CA THR A 359 -28.33 11.57 3.74
C THR A 359 -29.33 12.72 3.92
N GLY A 360 -29.34 13.69 3.00
CA GLY A 360 -30.32 14.80 3.02
C GLY A 360 -31.78 14.34 2.94
N ASN A 361 -32.08 13.31 2.15
CA ASN A 361 -33.43 12.73 2.08
C ASN A 361 -33.83 12.06 3.40
N TYR A 362 -32.91 11.33 4.03
CA TYR A 362 -33.16 10.68 5.32
C TYR A 362 -33.38 11.70 6.44
N LEU A 363 -32.59 12.77 6.47
CA LEU A 363 -32.79 13.89 7.39
C LEU A 363 -34.13 14.60 7.17
N THR A 364 -34.63 14.63 5.93
CA THR A 364 -35.96 15.19 5.62
C THR A 364 -37.08 14.34 6.23
N ALA A 365 -36.97 13.02 6.15
CA ALA A 365 -37.93 12.11 6.76
C ALA A 365 -37.92 12.25 8.29
N LEU A 366 -36.72 12.23 8.89
CA LEU A 366 -36.54 12.40 10.33
C LEU A 366 -37.11 13.74 10.84
N LEU A 367 -36.86 14.84 10.12
CA LEU A 367 -37.39 16.16 10.49
C LEU A 367 -38.91 16.22 10.47
N ALA A 368 -39.56 15.56 9.51
CA ALA A 368 -41.01 15.53 9.42
C ALA A 368 -41.64 14.83 10.64
N GLU A 369 -41.01 13.75 11.12
CA GLU A 369 -41.47 13.03 12.30
C GLU A 369 -41.26 13.85 13.58
N LEU A 370 -40.09 14.46 13.77
CA LEU A 370 -39.80 15.34 14.91
C LEU A 370 -40.73 16.57 14.97
N SER A 371 -41.25 17.01 13.83
CA SER A 371 -42.21 18.13 13.76
C SER A 371 -43.65 17.72 14.09
N HIS A 372 -43.92 16.42 14.23
CA HIS A 372 -45.24 15.87 14.51
C HIS A 372 -45.38 15.31 15.93
N GLU A 373 -44.30 15.22 16.70
CA GLU A 373 -44.39 14.93 18.14
C GLU A 373 -45.01 16.12 18.89
N PRO A 374 -46.18 15.95 19.53
CA PRO A 374 -46.74 16.99 20.37
C PRO A 374 -45.81 17.26 21.54
N ALA A 375 -45.55 18.54 21.83
CA ALA A 375 -44.78 18.95 23.01
C ALA A 375 -45.56 18.56 24.28
N ASP A 376 -45.16 17.45 24.90
CA ASP A 376 -45.66 17.00 26.21
C ASP A 376 -45.13 17.86 27.37
#